data_AF-A0A2A2Y2J2-F1
#
_entry.id   AF-A0A2A2Y2J2-F1
#
_cell.length_a   1.000
_cell.length_b   1.000
_cell.length_c   1.000
_cell.angle_alpha   90.00
_cell.angle_beta   90.00
_cell.angle_gamma   90.00
#
_symmetry.space_group_name_H-M   'P 1'
#
loop_
_entity.id
_entity.type
_entity.pdbx_description
1 polymer ?
#
loop_
_entity_poly.entity_id
_entity_poly.type
_entity_poly.pdbx_seq_one_letter_code
_entity_poly.pdbx_strand_id
1 'polypeptide(L)'
;MSDTLLVKISRDGKEFGAYEAREAVRLLLNGTLKGTDFYWHDGMTEWAPLLKLKSSETFRQLVEKAKTKAEEEERAKKRADEDAISAAARDLWIKKKASERLDENGSVFLVFGILCFLLGGAVLLKALGGDPDGSAIRQAVLAQHMTNGILLMILGCIIAKR
;
A
#
# COMPACT_ATOMS: atom_id res chain seq x y z
N MET A 1 -13.72 32.55 -1.03
CA MET A 1 -13.24 33.94 -1.27
C MET A 1 -12.54 34.35 0.00
N SER A 2 -11.21 34.38 0.02
CA SER A 2 -10.47 34.79 1.21
C SER A 2 -10.71 36.29 1.41
N ASP A 3 -11.39 36.67 2.49
CA ASP A 3 -11.50 38.07 2.86
C ASP A 3 -10.10 38.65 3.06
N THR A 4 -9.71 39.50 2.12
CA THR A 4 -8.47 40.24 2.20
C THR A 4 -8.68 41.35 3.22
N LEU A 5 -8.01 41.25 4.38
CA LEU A 5 -8.06 42.29 5.39
C LEU A 5 -7.25 43.51 4.91
N LEU A 6 -7.95 44.61 4.61
CA LEU A 6 -7.33 45.89 4.29
C LEU A 6 -6.99 46.63 5.59
N VAL A 7 -5.73 47.08 5.69
CA VAL A 7 -5.20 47.85 6.81
C VAL A 7 -4.79 49.23 6.32
N LYS A 8 -5.25 50.27 7.02
CA LYS A 8 -4.77 51.65 6.88
C LYS A 8 -3.52 51.81 7.72
N ILE A 9 -2.51 52.48 7.19
CA ILE A 9 -1.24 52.76 7.87
C ILE A 9 -1.11 54.26 8.10
N SER A 10 -0.70 54.62 9.30
CA SER A 10 -0.45 56.00 9.70
C SER A 10 0.96 56.14 10.28
N ARG A 11 1.65 57.22 9.91
CA ARG A 11 2.96 57.60 10.44
C ARG A 11 2.87 59.03 10.94
N ASP A 12 3.23 59.24 12.20
CA ASP A 12 3.23 60.56 12.85
C ASP A 12 1.86 61.29 12.74
N GLY A 13 0.77 60.53 12.82
CA GLY A 13 -0.60 61.05 12.75
C GLY A 13 -1.10 61.36 11.34
N LYS A 14 -0.29 61.16 10.29
CA LYS A 14 -0.71 61.28 8.89
C LYS A 14 -0.94 59.90 8.29
N GLU A 15 -2.11 59.70 7.69
CA GLU A 15 -2.39 58.51 6.90
C GLU A 15 -1.41 58.42 5.73
N PHE A 16 -0.67 57.31 5.67
CA PHE A 16 0.33 57.03 4.66
C PHE A 16 -0.29 56.29 3.47
N GLY A 17 -1.22 55.38 3.74
CA GLY A 17 -1.93 54.61 2.71
C GLY A 17 -2.69 53.42 3.28
N ALA A 18 -3.47 52.75 2.43
CA ALA A 18 -4.16 51.50 2.76
C ALA A 18 -3.55 50.35 1.95
N TYR A 19 -3.29 49.23 2.61
CA TYR A 19 -2.63 48.04 2.06
C TYR A 19 -3.34 46.79 2.51
N GLU A 20 -3.13 45.67 1.83
CA GLU A 20 -3.52 44.37 2.38
C GLU A 20 -2.66 44.02 3.59
N ALA A 21 -3.21 43.37 4.62
CA ALA A 21 -2.48 43.01 5.83
C ALA A 21 -1.16 42.26 5.53
N ARG A 22 -1.19 41.30 4.60
CA ARG A 22 0.01 40.56 4.17
C ARG A 22 1.02 41.44 3.44
N GLU A 23 0.55 42.40 2.67
CA GLU A 23 1.42 43.35 1.97
C GLU A 23 2.05 44.33 2.97
N ALA A 24 1.29 44.86 3.92
CA ALA A 24 1.80 45.72 4.99
C ALA A 24 2.91 45.01 5.79
N VAL A 25 2.74 43.71 6.10
CA VAL A 25 3.80 42.91 6.73
C VAL A 25 5.03 42.75 5.83
N ARG A 26 4.87 42.55 4.52
CA ARG A 26 6.00 42.51 3.57
C ARG A 26 6.73 43.85 3.49
N LEU A 27 6.00 44.95 3.42
CA LEU A 27 6.58 46.30 3.39
C LEU A 27 7.30 46.65 4.70
N LEU A 28 6.82 46.14 5.84
CA LEU A 28 7.52 46.22 7.12
C LEU A 28 8.85 45.44 7.09
N LEU A 29 8.86 44.22 6.56
CA LEU A 29 10.08 43.41 6.46
C LEU A 29 11.11 44.01 5.50
N ASN A 30 10.65 44.64 4.41
CA ASN A 30 11.49 45.34 3.45
C ASN A 30 12.00 46.70 3.97
N GLY A 31 11.55 47.14 5.14
CA GLY A 31 11.94 48.42 5.75
C GLY A 31 11.24 49.65 5.17
N THR A 32 10.30 49.49 4.24
CA THR A 32 9.47 50.59 3.71
C THR A 32 8.53 51.15 4.78
N LEU A 33 7.88 50.24 5.52
CA LEU A 33 7.13 50.57 6.73
C LEU A 33 8.02 50.34 7.96
N LYS A 34 7.83 51.15 8.99
CA LYS A 34 8.55 51.05 10.26
C LYS A 34 7.69 50.31 11.27
N GLY A 35 8.32 49.55 12.17
CA GLY A 35 7.60 48.87 13.25
C GLY A 35 6.89 49.82 14.22
N THR A 36 7.33 51.09 14.23
CA THR A 36 6.74 52.20 15.00
C THR A 36 5.53 52.83 14.31
N ASP A 37 5.25 52.47 13.05
CA ASP A 37 4.04 52.96 12.37
C ASP A 37 2.80 52.33 13.01
N PHE A 38 1.67 53.00 12.87
CA PHE A 38 0.39 52.52 13.36
C PHE A 38 -0.43 51.95 12.22
N TYR A 39 -1.20 50.92 12.51
CA TYR A 39 -2.19 50.36 11.60
C TYR A 39 -3.58 50.39 12.23
N TRP A 40 -4.58 50.45 11.37
CA TRP A 40 -5.99 50.33 11.73
C TRP A 40 -6.71 49.57 10.61
N HIS A 41 -7.71 48.77 10.96
CA HIS A 41 -8.60 48.16 9.99
C HIS A 41 -10.04 48.18 10.50
N ASP A 42 -10.98 47.95 9.58
CA ASP A 42 -12.39 47.87 9.94
C ASP A 42 -12.61 46.83 11.04
N GLY A 43 -13.27 47.25 12.12
CA GLY A 43 -13.47 46.46 13.34
C GLY A 43 -12.49 46.76 14.49
N MET A 44 -11.46 47.58 14.28
CA MET A 44 -10.63 48.09 15.38
C MET A 44 -11.22 49.34 16.02
N THR A 45 -11.20 49.41 17.35
CA THR A 45 -11.61 50.60 18.11
C THR A 45 -10.55 51.69 18.12
N GLU A 46 -9.28 51.32 18.05
CA GLU A 46 -8.13 52.23 18.13
C GLU A 46 -7.00 51.79 17.18
N TRP A 47 -6.11 52.72 16.86
CA TRP A 47 -4.91 52.44 16.08
C TRP A 47 -3.93 51.60 16.90
N ALA A 48 -3.36 50.57 16.30
CA ALA A 48 -2.40 49.67 16.97
C ALA A 48 -1.01 49.75 16.30
N PRO A 49 0.09 49.47 17.02
CA PRO A 49 1.41 49.41 16.41
C PRO A 49 1.52 48.31 15.34
N LEU A 50 2.14 48.61 14.20
CA LEU A 50 2.28 47.70 13.06
C LEU A 50 3.01 46.40 13.41
N LEU A 51 3.85 46.41 14.45
CA LEU A 51 4.49 45.21 14.97
C LEU A 51 3.48 44.15 15.45
N LYS A 52 2.33 44.56 16.01
CA LYS A 52 1.26 43.63 16.43
C LYS A 52 0.61 42.94 15.22
N LEU A 53 0.48 43.63 14.09
CA LEU A 53 -0.04 43.05 12.85
C LEU A 53 0.86 41.90 12.37
N LYS A 54 2.19 42.08 12.41
CA LYS A 54 3.15 41.01 12.05
C LYS A 54 2.94 39.75 12.89
N SER A 55 2.78 39.89 14.20
CA SER A 55 2.54 38.76 15.09
C SER A 55 1.22 38.04 14.78
N SER A 56 0.15 38.80 14.51
CA SER A 56 -1.14 38.23 14.12
C SER A 56 -1.08 37.47 12.78
N GLU A 57 -0.46 38.07 11.76
CA GLU A 57 -0.33 37.46 10.44
C GLU A 57 0.58 36.22 10.47
N THR A 58 1.66 36.24 11.25
CA THR A 58 2.51 35.05 11.43
C THR A 58 1.76 33.92 12.11
N PHE A 59 0.98 34.21 13.16
CA PHE A 59 0.11 33.22 13.78
C PHE A 59 -0.91 32.66 12.79
N ARG A 60 -1.58 33.52 12.01
CA ARG A 60 -2.52 33.11 10.96
C ARG A 60 -1.86 32.18 9.94
N GLN A 61 -0.66 32.50 9.47
CA GLN A 61 0.07 31.65 8.53
C GLN A 61 0.44 30.30 9.13
N LEU A 62 0.85 30.25 10.40
CA LEU A 62 1.17 28.99 11.07
C LEU A 62 -0.07 28.11 11.21
N VAL A 63 -1.22 28.69 11.57
CA VAL A 63 -2.49 27.98 11.67
C VAL A 63 -2.92 27.44 10.30
N GLU A 64 -2.87 28.25 9.24
CA GLU A 64 -3.23 27.79 7.89
C GLU A 64 -2.30 26.69 7.39
N LYS A 65 -0.98 26.81 7.61
CA LYS A 65 -0.02 25.74 7.30
C LYS A 65 -0.29 24.45 8.09
N ALA A 66 -0.67 24.58 9.36
CA ALA A 66 -1.01 23.42 10.19
C ALA A 66 -2.28 22.73 9.67
N LYS A 67 -3.31 23.49 9.28
CA LYS A 67 -4.52 22.94 8.65
C LYS A 67 -4.21 22.21 7.36
N THR A 68 -3.47 22.84 6.44
CA THR A 68 -3.12 22.20 5.16
C THR A 68 -2.31 20.94 5.36
N LYS A 69 -1.36 20.95 6.32
CA LYS A 69 -0.54 19.79 6.63
C LYS A 69 -1.38 18.66 7.25
N ALA A 70 -2.31 18.98 8.16
CA ALA A 70 -3.20 18.00 8.75
C ALA A 70 -4.14 17.37 7.70
N GLU A 71 -4.70 18.18 6.80
CA GLU A 71 -5.51 17.68 5.69
C GLU A 71 -4.71 16.80 4.72
N GLU A 72 -3.47 17.18 4.41
CA GLU A 72 -2.58 16.39 3.56
C GLU A 72 -2.20 15.06 4.21
N GLU A 73 -1.88 15.07 5.51
CA GLU A 73 -1.58 13.86 6.29
C GLU A 73 -2.79 12.91 6.37
N GLU A 74 -3.99 13.44 6.59
CA GLU A 74 -5.22 12.65 6.57
C GLU A 74 -5.48 12.03 5.19
N ARG A 75 -5.29 12.79 4.11
CA ARG A 75 -5.41 12.28 2.74
C ARG A 75 -4.34 11.23 2.43
N ALA A 76 -3.11 11.43 2.90
CA ALA A 76 -2.03 10.46 2.74
C ALA A 76 -2.34 9.15 3.47
N LYS A 77 -2.87 9.24 4.69
CA LYS A 77 -3.31 8.06 5.45
C LYS A 77 -4.44 7.31 4.74
N LYS A 78 -5.46 8.03 4.24
CA LYS A 78 -6.56 7.42 3.47
C LYS A 78 -6.07 6.68 2.23
N ARG A 79 -5.13 7.26 1.49
CA ARG A 79 -4.50 6.60 0.33
C ARG A 79 -3.71 5.36 0.74
N ALA A 80 -2.94 5.44 1.81
CA ALA A 80 -2.19 4.29 2.32
C ALA A 80 -3.11 3.15 2.77
N ASP A 81 -4.22 3.46 3.46
CA ASP A 81 -5.23 2.49 3.87
C ASP A 81 -5.91 1.86 2.64
N GLU A 82 -6.27 2.64 1.62
CA GLU A 82 -6.85 2.15 0.36
C GLU A 82 -5.87 1.25 -0.42
N ASP A 83 -4.60 1.65 -0.51
CA ASP A 83 -3.55 0.85 -1.15
C ASP A 83 -3.33 -0.48 -0.40
N ALA A 84 -3.34 -0.45 0.94
CA ALA A 84 -3.24 -1.65 1.76
C ALA A 84 -4.45 -2.59 1.57
N ILE A 85 -5.67 -2.05 1.51
CA ILE A 85 -6.88 -2.82 1.22
C ILE A 85 -6.79 -3.44 -0.19
N SER A 86 -6.33 -2.69 -1.19
CA SER A 86 -6.16 -3.18 -2.57
C SER A 86 -5.11 -4.29 -2.66
N ALA A 87 -4.03 -4.20 -1.89
CA ALA A 87 -2.98 -5.21 -1.82
C ALA A 87 -3.50 -6.48 -1.13
N ALA A 88 -4.21 -6.34 -0.01
CA ALA A 88 -4.83 -7.46 0.70
C ALA A 88 -5.89 -8.17 -0.16
N ALA A 89 -6.71 -7.43 -0.91
CA ALA A 89 -7.69 -8.00 -1.83
C ALA A 89 -7.03 -8.81 -2.96
N ARG A 90 -5.91 -8.33 -3.49
CA ARG A 90 -5.11 -9.06 -4.49
C ARG A 90 -4.53 -10.35 -3.92
N ASP A 91 -3.97 -10.32 -2.71
CA ASP A 91 -3.42 -11.53 -2.06
C ASP A 91 -4.51 -12.59 -1.82
N LEU A 92 -5.69 -12.16 -1.34
CA LEU A 92 -6.85 -13.04 -1.19
C LEU A 92 -7.29 -13.65 -2.53
N TRP A 93 -7.33 -12.86 -3.61
CA TRP A 93 -7.68 -13.37 -4.93
C TRP A 93 -6.67 -14.39 -5.44
N ILE A 94 -5.37 -14.15 -5.23
CA ILE A 94 -4.30 -15.10 -5.60
C ILE A 94 -4.46 -16.40 -4.81
N LYS A 95 -4.64 -16.34 -3.49
CA LYS A 95 -4.83 -17.52 -2.63
C LYS A 95 -6.06 -18.33 -3.05
N LYS A 96 -7.19 -17.66 -3.28
CA LYS A 96 -8.41 -18.31 -3.75
C LYS A 96 -8.18 -19.02 -5.09
N LYS A 97 -7.57 -18.32 -6.05
CA LYS A 97 -7.29 -18.87 -7.38
C LYS A 97 -6.29 -20.02 -7.35
N ALA A 98 -5.33 -20.01 -6.43
CA ALA A 98 -4.42 -21.13 -6.21
C ALA A 98 -5.16 -22.36 -5.64
N SER A 99 -6.08 -22.15 -4.67
CA SER A 99 -6.92 -23.22 -4.12
C SER A 99 -7.80 -23.87 -5.18
N GLU A 100 -8.46 -23.06 -6.02
CA GLU A 100 -9.31 -23.56 -7.12
C GLU A 100 -8.51 -24.47 -8.08
N ARG A 101 -7.28 -24.08 -8.42
CA ARG A 101 -6.39 -24.92 -9.25
C ARG A 101 -5.94 -26.21 -8.57
N LEU A 102 -5.79 -26.20 -7.25
CA LEU A 102 -5.44 -27.41 -6.50
C LEU A 102 -6.61 -28.38 -6.42
N ASP A 103 -7.84 -27.89 -6.29
CA ASP A 103 -9.04 -28.75 -6.27
C ASP A 103 -9.29 -29.41 -7.64
N GLU A 104 -9.14 -28.65 -8.73
CA GLU A 104 -9.28 -29.20 -10.09
C GLU A 104 -8.22 -30.26 -10.40
N ASN A 105 -6.96 -30.00 -10.06
CA ASN A 105 -5.85 -30.89 -10.40
C ASN A 105 -5.67 -32.03 -9.39
N GLY A 106 -5.87 -31.76 -8.09
CA GLY A 106 -5.69 -32.74 -7.02
C GLY A 106 -6.63 -33.92 -7.15
N SER A 107 -7.88 -33.69 -7.57
CA SER A 107 -8.84 -34.75 -7.89
C SER A 107 -8.37 -35.61 -9.06
N VAL A 108 -7.88 -34.99 -10.14
CA VAL A 108 -7.36 -35.70 -11.32
C VAL A 108 -6.12 -36.53 -10.98
N PHE A 109 -5.16 -35.97 -10.24
CA PHE A 109 -3.96 -36.69 -9.80
C PHE A 109 -4.30 -37.86 -8.86
N LEU A 110 -5.30 -37.71 -7.99
CA LEU A 110 -5.76 -38.80 -7.12
C LEU A 110 -6.41 -39.93 -7.93
N VAL A 111 -7.29 -39.60 -8.89
CA VAL A 111 -7.93 -40.59 -9.77
C VAL A 111 -6.89 -41.30 -10.65
N PHE A 112 -5.97 -40.56 -11.25
CA PHE A 112 -4.86 -41.15 -12.02
C PHE A 112 -3.97 -42.04 -11.15
N GLY A 113 -3.65 -41.60 -9.93
CA GLY A 113 -2.88 -42.38 -8.97
C GLY A 113 -3.56 -43.72 -8.63
N ILE A 114 -4.87 -43.70 -8.34
CA ILE A 114 -5.66 -44.90 -8.07
C ILE A 114 -5.68 -45.83 -9.30
N LEU A 115 -5.89 -45.28 -10.51
CA LEU A 115 -5.91 -46.07 -11.74
C LEU A 115 -4.57 -46.75 -12.01
N CYS A 116 -3.46 -46.02 -11.87
CA CYS A 116 -2.11 -46.57 -12.00
C CYS A 116 -1.84 -47.66 -10.95
N PHE A 117 -2.30 -47.47 -9.71
CA PHE A 117 -2.15 -48.46 -8.64
C PHE A 117 -2.92 -49.75 -8.94
N LEU A 118 -4.17 -49.65 -9.43
CA LEU A 118 -4.97 -50.81 -9.82
C LEU A 118 -4.37 -51.56 -11.03
N LEU A 119 -3.90 -50.84 -12.05
CA LEU A 119 -3.23 -51.43 -13.21
C LEU A 119 -1.90 -52.11 -12.82
N GLY A 120 -1.09 -51.43 -11.99
CA GLY A 120 0.15 -52.00 -11.45
C GLY A 120 -0.10 -53.23 -10.60
N GLY A 121 -1.11 -53.18 -9.72
CA GLY A 121 -1.54 -54.32 -8.91
C GLY A 121 -2.01 -55.51 -9.76
N ALA A 122 -2.77 -55.28 -10.83
CA ALA A 122 -3.22 -56.33 -11.75
C ALA A 122 -2.06 -57.00 -12.51
N VAL A 123 -1.04 -56.24 -12.91
CA VAL A 123 0.19 -56.78 -13.53
C VAL A 123 0.96 -57.65 -12.52
N LEU A 124 1.07 -57.22 -11.26
CA LEU A 124 1.72 -57.99 -10.20
C LEU A 124 0.95 -59.28 -9.86
N LEU A 125 -0.38 -59.23 -9.82
CA LEU A 125 -1.22 -60.41 -9.59
C LEU A 125 -1.09 -61.44 -10.73
N LYS A 126 -1.00 -60.98 -11.98
CA LYS A 126 -0.73 -61.87 -13.12
C LYS A 126 0.69 -62.44 -13.11
N ALA A 127 1.67 -61.71 -12.60
CA ALA A 127 3.03 -62.21 -12.43
C ALA A 127 3.15 -63.29 -11.34
N LEU A 128 2.25 -63.29 -10.34
CA LEU A 128 2.21 -64.35 -9.31
C LEU A 128 1.51 -65.64 -9.77
N GLY A 129 0.66 -65.57 -10.80
CA GLY A 129 -0.15 -66.70 -11.28
C GLY A 129 0.41 -67.42 -12.52
N GLY A 130 1.60 -67.05 -13.01
CA GLY A 130 2.16 -67.55 -14.26
C GLY A 130 3.44 -68.38 -14.09
N ASP A 131 3.38 -69.62 -14.58
CA ASP A 131 4.40 -70.64 -14.88
C ASP A 131 5.90 -70.34 -14.55
N PRO A 132 6.63 -71.25 -13.86
CA PRO A 132 7.91 -70.94 -13.21
C PRO A 132 9.14 -70.81 -14.13
N ASP A 133 9.04 -71.06 -15.44
CA ASP A 133 10.22 -71.15 -16.33
C ASP A 133 10.63 -69.84 -17.03
N GLY A 134 10.03 -68.70 -16.66
CA GLY A 134 10.34 -67.37 -17.22
C GLY A 134 11.10 -66.41 -16.30
N SER A 135 11.71 -66.92 -15.22
CA SER A 135 11.96 -66.19 -13.96
C SER A 135 13.04 -65.09 -14.01
N ALA A 136 14.23 -65.34 -14.58
CA ALA A 136 15.37 -64.43 -14.39
C ALA A 136 15.25 -63.10 -15.15
N ILE A 137 14.76 -63.13 -16.39
CA ILE A 137 14.69 -61.93 -17.26
C ILE A 137 13.51 -61.05 -16.86
N ARG A 138 12.40 -61.64 -16.38
CA ARG A 138 11.23 -60.89 -15.92
C ARG A 138 11.44 -60.24 -14.54
N GLN A 139 12.19 -60.87 -13.63
CA GLN A 139 12.51 -60.27 -12.34
C GLN A 139 13.40 -59.03 -12.46
N ALA A 140 14.36 -59.01 -13.38
CA ALA A 140 15.21 -57.84 -13.62
C ALA A 140 14.38 -56.64 -14.15
N VAL A 141 13.43 -56.89 -15.06
CA VAL A 141 12.53 -55.86 -15.59
C VAL A 141 11.53 -55.39 -14.52
N LEU A 142 11.01 -56.29 -13.68
CA LEU A 142 10.14 -55.92 -12.54
C LEU A 142 10.88 -55.07 -11.52
N ALA A 143 12.10 -55.46 -11.14
CA ALA A 143 12.93 -54.68 -10.21
C ALA A 143 13.17 -53.27 -10.76
N GLN A 144 13.49 -53.13 -12.04
CA GLN A 144 13.73 -51.82 -12.66
C GLN A 144 12.48 -50.94 -12.70
N HIS A 145 11.30 -51.52 -12.97
CA HIS A 145 10.04 -50.78 -12.91
C HIS A 145 9.66 -50.36 -11.48
N MET A 146 9.95 -51.19 -10.47
CA MET A 146 9.72 -50.82 -9.07
C MET A 146 10.64 -49.68 -8.62
N THR A 147 11.92 -49.72 -8.98
CA THR A 147 12.88 -48.65 -8.63
C THR A 147 12.48 -47.32 -9.26
N ASN A 148 12.08 -47.34 -10.54
CA ASN A 148 11.60 -46.15 -11.24
C ASN A 148 10.28 -45.62 -10.64
N GLY A 149 9.37 -46.51 -10.22
CA GLY A 149 8.14 -46.15 -9.53
C GLY A 149 8.40 -45.46 -8.18
N ILE A 150 9.31 -46.01 -7.38
CA ILE A 150 9.71 -45.44 -6.07
C ILE A 150 10.39 -44.08 -6.27
N LEU A 151 11.28 -43.94 -7.26
CA LEU A 151 11.93 -42.68 -7.59
C LEU A 151 10.92 -41.60 -8.00
N LEU A 152 9.92 -41.94 -8.81
CA LEU A 152 8.84 -41.01 -9.17
C LEU A 152 7.98 -40.64 -7.96
N MET A 153 7.73 -41.57 -7.05
CA MET A 153 6.97 -41.29 -5.83
C MET A 153 7.72 -40.31 -4.91
N ILE A 154 9.03 -40.50 -4.72
CA ILE A 154 9.88 -39.59 -3.95
C ILE A 154 9.93 -38.21 -4.60
N LEU A 155 10.07 -38.14 -5.93
CA LEU A 155 10.08 -36.87 -6.67
C LEU A 155 8.73 -36.13 -6.53
N GLY A 156 7.62 -36.86 -6.57
CA GLY A 156 6.28 -36.32 -6.31
C GLY A 156 6.15 -35.74 -4.89
N CYS A 157 6.66 -36.44 -3.88
CA CYS A 157 6.67 -35.94 -2.50
C CYS A 157 7.55 -34.69 -2.31
N ILE A 158 8.65 -34.55 -3.05
CA ILE A 158 9.51 -33.37 -3.00
C ILE A 158 8.83 -32.16 -3.65
N ILE A 159 8.14 -32.36 -4.77
CA ILE A 159 7.39 -31.30 -5.46
C ILE A 159 6.19 -30.83 -4.64
N ALA A 160 5.47 -31.74 -3.98
CA ALA A 160 4.31 -31.40 -3.14
C ALA A 160 4.67 -30.63 -1.85
N LYS A 161 5.95 -30.60 -1.45
CA LYS A 161 6.43 -29.95 -0.22
C LYS A 161 7.05 -28.56 -0.47
N ARG A 162 7.14 -28.13 -1.73
CA ARG A 162 7.61 -26.80 -2.15
C ARG A 162 6.44 -25.92 -2.53
#